data_AF-A0A7V9FDS5-F1
#
_entry.id   AF-A0A7V9FDS5-F1
#
_cell.length_a   1.000
_cell.length_b   1.000
_cell.length_c   1.000
_cell.angle_alpha   90.00
_cell.angle_beta   90.00
_cell.angle_gamma   90.00
#
_symmetry.space_group_name_H-M   'P 1'
#
loop_
_entity.id
_entity.type
_entity.pdbx_description
1 polymer ?
#
loop_
_entity_poly.entity_id
_entity_poly.type
_entity_poly.pdbx_seq_one_letter_code
_entity_poly.pdbx_strand_id
1 'polypeptide(L)'
;MTGLPSFGSPDGLSGIVRNAYTNEPVSGAVVSSSGSSVTTNGSGEFSVAERDATALSISRENYEATQFAVTPGAEDLEIQLRPTILQGQVTNQLTGDPIPGVTVMATGDGDATVKAITDDEGRYVLNNIPRNATVSVDLDGYSPHAQTVGESIEMDFEIRVDVVTGLITDDTGAPLPDATIQIGEAVTTSAPDGTYRLSGIPASGSVVVKKSGYREALADELPDDMVFNASLTRFVVRSLYATGLTVASDESWEALLQVADNTEVNAMVVDLKDSSGQVLYDTQVPLAREIGAVNELLDVRQKLDDLKERDLYSIARIVVFEDPILAEQRPELAIRDSTTGGLWVTYDGLAWVNAYERTVWQYNIDLAVEAANLGFDEIQLDYIRFPTDGLLETAEYGTDFGDETQSQAISGFLQQMQVALAPTGAYLAVDIFGFTLFEESDGGIGQQLESIEPYVDVICPMIYPSHFHPGAMGLDIPNNHPYEVILWSLQSGAERLGDKSYKFRPWIQDFSYGEGIEYGAAEVYAQIQATEDFGASGWMVWNAANVYSTEAFAKE
;
A
#
# COMPACT_ATOMS: atom_id res chain seq x y z
N MET A 1 60.96 29.14 -20.07
CA MET A 1 61.85 28.65 -19.00
C MET A 1 62.33 29.83 -18.19
N THR A 2 61.63 30.11 -17.10
CA THR A 2 62.02 31.11 -16.09
C THR A 2 61.95 30.35 -14.78
N GLY A 3 63.12 30.08 -14.20
CA GLY A 3 63.27 29.22 -13.04
C GLY A 3 62.62 29.81 -11.79
N LEU A 4 61.92 28.95 -11.05
CA LEU A 4 61.52 29.20 -9.67
C LEU A 4 62.80 29.24 -8.79
N PRO A 5 62.91 30.15 -7.82
CA PRO A 5 64.00 30.13 -6.86
C PRO A 5 63.86 28.91 -5.93
N SER A 6 64.94 28.13 -5.83
CA SER A 6 65.10 27.08 -4.80
C SER A 6 65.18 27.73 -3.42
N PHE A 7 64.29 27.32 -2.52
CA PHE A 7 64.27 27.73 -1.11
C PHE A 7 64.99 26.71 -0.21
N GLY A 8 66.09 26.12 -0.68
CA GLY A 8 66.92 25.24 0.14
C GLY A 8 67.72 26.02 1.18
N SER A 9 67.30 25.99 2.44
CA SER A 9 68.25 26.12 3.55
C SER A 9 69.06 24.81 3.61
N PRO A 10 70.41 24.82 3.65
CA PRO A 10 71.22 23.61 3.51
C PRO A 10 71.01 22.50 4.57
N ASP A 11 70.31 22.80 5.66
CA ASP A 11 70.32 22.00 6.90
C ASP A 11 68.95 21.45 7.35
N GLY A 12 67.87 21.54 6.56
CA GLY A 12 66.52 21.15 7.00
C GLY A 12 65.58 20.58 5.91
N LEU A 13 64.37 20.18 6.33
CA LEU A 13 63.28 19.76 5.44
C LEU A 13 62.42 20.98 5.07
N SER A 14 62.14 21.16 3.78
CA SER A 14 61.27 22.22 3.25
C SER A 14 60.14 21.62 2.42
N GLY A 15 59.03 22.34 2.32
CA GLY A 15 57.90 21.91 1.53
C GLY A 15 56.73 22.89 1.55
N ILE A 16 55.63 22.47 0.93
CA ILE A 16 54.36 23.20 0.87
C ILE A 16 53.24 22.32 1.40
N VAL A 17 52.35 22.92 2.19
CA VAL A 17 51.08 22.31 2.59
C VAL A 17 49.99 22.87 1.69
N ARG A 18 49.21 21.98 1.09
CA ARG A 18 48.10 22.31 0.19
C ARG A 18 46.78 21.74 0.68
N ASN A 19 45.70 22.38 0.28
CA ASN A 19 44.34 21.91 0.52
C ASN A 19 44.09 20.72 -0.40
N ALA A 20 43.69 19.58 0.17
CA ALA A 20 43.50 18.34 -0.58
C ALA A 20 42.42 18.42 -1.68
N TYR A 21 41.47 19.35 -1.57
CA TYR A 21 40.36 19.49 -2.51
C TYR A 21 40.64 20.55 -3.59
N THR A 22 41.23 21.70 -3.22
CA THR A 22 41.45 22.83 -4.16
C THR A 22 42.89 22.94 -4.67
N ASN A 23 43.83 22.22 -4.05
CA ASN A 23 45.27 22.33 -4.24
C ASN A 23 45.87 23.73 -3.93
N GLU A 24 45.08 24.61 -3.31
CA GLU A 24 45.53 25.93 -2.88
C GLU A 24 46.45 25.83 -1.66
N PRO A 25 47.41 26.76 -1.47
CA PRO A 25 48.29 26.72 -0.32
C PRO A 25 47.56 26.93 1.01
N VAL A 26 47.88 26.10 2.02
CA VAL A 26 47.30 26.22 3.36
C VAL A 26 48.23 27.05 4.23
N SER A 27 47.85 28.30 4.47
CA SER A 27 48.55 29.17 5.40
C SER A 27 48.20 28.86 6.86
N GLY A 28 49.18 29.01 7.76
CA GLY A 28 48.96 28.86 9.19
C GLY A 28 48.89 27.41 9.70
N ALA A 29 49.21 26.41 8.87
CA ALA A 29 49.30 25.02 9.29
C ALA A 29 50.55 24.82 10.16
N VAL A 30 50.38 24.14 11.29
CA VAL A 30 51.48 23.80 12.20
C VAL A 30 52.11 22.50 11.71
N VAL A 31 53.38 22.56 11.34
CA VAL A 31 54.21 21.41 10.93
C VAL A 31 55.20 21.15 12.06
N SER A 32 55.17 19.95 12.64
CA SER A 32 56.03 19.57 13.75
C SER A 32 56.79 18.27 13.49
N SER A 33 58.02 18.23 14.00
CA SER A 33 58.91 17.07 14.11
C SER A 33 59.22 16.81 15.59
N SER A 34 60.04 15.80 15.90
CA SER A 34 60.38 15.42 17.29
C SER A 34 61.00 16.54 18.13
N GLY A 35 61.70 17.49 17.51
CA GLY A 35 62.41 18.56 18.21
C GLY A 35 62.00 20.00 17.83
N SER A 36 61.13 20.19 16.83
CA SER A 36 60.81 21.54 16.33
C SER A 36 59.41 21.65 15.73
N SER A 37 58.87 22.86 15.72
CA SER A 37 57.58 23.16 15.10
C SER A 37 57.63 24.53 14.42
N VAL A 38 57.05 24.60 13.23
CA VAL A 38 56.93 25.83 12.44
C VAL A 38 55.51 25.97 11.91
N THR A 39 55.15 27.16 11.47
CA THR A 39 53.85 27.45 10.86
C THR A 39 54.05 27.82 9.40
N THR A 40 53.20 27.31 8.51
CA THR A 40 53.27 27.64 7.09
C THR A 40 53.00 29.13 6.83
N ASN A 41 53.72 29.72 5.87
CA ASN A 41 53.55 31.11 5.47
C ASN A 41 52.29 31.33 4.60
N GLY A 42 52.10 32.53 4.04
CA GLY A 42 50.95 32.85 3.16
C GLY A 42 50.90 32.03 1.86
N SER A 43 52.04 31.49 1.43
CA SER A 43 52.18 30.60 0.27
C SER A 43 52.15 29.12 0.67
N GLY A 44 51.76 28.80 1.90
CA GLY A 44 51.70 27.41 2.41
C GLY A 44 53.06 26.76 2.67
N GLU A 45 54.16 27.50 2.53
CA GLU A 45 55.51 26.95 2.62
C GLU A 45 55.96 26.83 4.07
N PHE A 46 56.77 25.80 4.36
CA PHE A 46 57.42 25.58 5.64
C PHE A 46 58.89 25.18 5.47
N SER A 47 59.68 25.39 6.54
CA SER A 47 61.06 24.91 6.65
C SER A 47 61.33 24.49 8.10
N VAL A 48 61.66 23.22 8.31
CA VAL A 48 61.97 22.61 9.62
C VAL A 48 63.45 22.25 9.67
N ALA A 49 64.16 22.57 10.77
CA ALA A 49 65.60 22.38 10.87
C ALA A 49 66.05 20.92 11.08
N GLU A 50 65.13 19.95 11.11
CA GLU A 50 65.38 18.56 11.48
C GLU A 50 65.41 17.66 10.24
N ARG A 51 66.60 17.51 9.63
CA ARG A 51 66.81 16.77 8.37
C ARG A 51 66.50 15.27 8.45
N ASP A 52 66.77 14.65 9.59
CA ASP A 52 66.64 13.20 9.78
C ASP A 52 65.25 12.79 10.30
N ALA A 53 64.27 13.71 10.30
CA ALA A 53 62.90 13.39 10.71
C ALA A 53 62.32 12.31 9.79
N THR A 54 61.80 11.24 10.39
CA THR A 54 61.16 10.13 9.66
C THR A 54 59.68 10.39 9.39
N ALA A 55 59.08 11.34 10.10
CA ALA A 55 57.71 11.79 9.89
C ALA A 55 57.52 13.24 10.35
N LEU A 56 56.56 13.92 9.74
CA LEU A 56 56.06 15.24 10.14
C LEU A 56 54.60 15.11 10.59
N SER A 57 54.23 15.77 11.68
CA SER A 57 52.82 15.93 12.08
C SER A 57 52.33 17.28 11.61
N ILE A 58 51.17 17.31 10.96
CA ILE A 58 50.61 18.52 10.37
C ILE A 58 49.20 18.71 10.90
N SER A 59 48.92 19.89 11.44
CA SER A 59 47.60 20.23 11.98
C SER A 59 47.20 21.66 11.63
N ARG A 60 45.91 21.87 11.38
CA ARG A 60 45.30 23.17 11.13
C ARG A 60 43.83 23.07 11.54
N GLU A 61 43.29 24.13 12.14
CA GLU A 61 41.85 24.23 12.43
C GLU A 61 41.04 24.01 11.14
N ASN A 62 39.96 23.22 11.23
CA ASN A 62 39.13 22.80 10.09
C ASN A 62 39.83 21.93 9.04
N TYR A 63 40.97 21.32 9.39
CA TYR A 63 41.62 20.28 8.59
C TYR A 63 41.88 19.01 9.42
N GLU A 64 41.88 17.87 8.74
CA GLU A 64 42.24 16.57 9.31
C GLU A 64 43.72 16.58 9.65
N ALA A 65 44.04 16.46 10.95
CA ALA A 65 45.41 16.30 11.39
C ALA A 65 45.99 15.01 10.78
N THR A 66 47.19 15.12 10.18
CA THR A 66 47.81 14.00 9.47
C THR A 66 49.28 13.85 9.85
N GLN A 67 49.79 12.64 9.65
CA GLN A 67 51.20 12.33 9.77
C GLN A 67 51.75 12.00 8.38
N PHE A 68 52.75 12.76 7.94
CA PHE A 68 53.40 12.57 6.66
C PHE A 68 54.73 11.84 6.86
N ALA A 69 54.87 10.66 6.26
CA ALA A 69 56.13 9.91 6.30
C ALA A 69 57.17 10.57 5.39
N VAL A 70 58.35 10.85 5.93
CA VAL A 70 59.44 11.48 5.17
C VAL A 70 60.38 10.39 4.66
N THR A 71 60.56 10.35 3.34
CA THR A 71 61.54 9.43 2.74
C THR A 71 62.95 10.02 2.85
N PRO A 72 63.97 9.23 3.23
CA PRO A 72 65.34 9.74 3.31
C PRO A 72 65.82 10.38 2.01
N GLY A 73 66.28 11.63 2.07
CA GLY A 73 66.74 12.39 0.90
C GLY A 73 65.63 13.05 0.09
N ALA A 74 64.38 13.08 0.57
CA ALA A 74 63.32 13.87 -0.04
C ALA A 74 63.62 15.38 0.11
N GLU A 75 63.46 16.11 -0.98
CA GLU A 75 63.53 17.57 -1.06
C GLU A 75 62.18 18.09 -1.57
N ASP A 76 61.78 19.31 -1.18
CA ASP A 76 60.55 19.97 -1.60
C ASP A 76 59.26 19.13 -1.38
N LEU A 77 58.97 18.83 -0.11
CA LEU A 77 57.82 18.00 0.28
C LEU A 77 56.49 18.66 -0.12
N GLU A 78 55.55 17.89 -0.63
CA GLU A 78 54.17 18.33 -0.90
C GLU A 78 53.20 17.53 -0.03
N ILE A 79 52.52 18.23 0.88
CA ILE A 79 51.64 17.63 1.89
C ILE A 79 50.22 18.12 1.65
N GLN A 80 49.29 17.19 1.47
CA GLN A 80 47.88 17.50 1.32
C GLN A 80 47.16 17.40 2.68
N LEU A 81 46.47 18.46 3.08
CA LEU A 81 45.59 18.48 4.24
C LEU A 81 44.13 18.48 3.78
N ARG A 82 43.35 17.51 4.26
CA ARG A 82 41.92 17.41 3.96
C ARG A 82 41.11 18.37 4.85
N PRO A 83 40.28 19.26 4.30
CA PRO A 83 39.30 20.00 5.09
C PRO A 83 38.34 19.08 5.87
N THR A 84 37.97 19.48 7.07
CA THR A 84 36.99 18.80 7.95
C THR A 84 35.78 19.68 8.25
N ILE A 85 35.65 20.80 7.56
CA ILE A 85 34.49 21.70 7.61
C ILE A 85 33.61 21.45 6.38
N LEU A 86 32.29 21.46 6.59
CA LEU A 86 31.29 21.46 5.54
C LEU A 86 30.23 22.51 5.88
N GLN A 87 29.86 23.31 4.89
CA GLN A 87 28.81 24.31 5.02
C GLN A 87 27.85 24.20 3.84
N GLY A 88 26.67 24.77 4.01
CA GLY A 88 25.68 24.81 2.93
C GLY A 88 24.38 25.42 3.40
N GLN A 89 23.38 25.33 2.53
CA GLN A 89 22.03 25.82 2.75
C GLN A 89 21.02 24.70 2.51
N VAL A 90 19.97 24.65 3.32
CA VAL A 90 18.81 23.79 3.10
C VAL A 90 17.65 24.66 2.61
N THR A 91 17.07 24.31 1.47
CA THR A 91 15.96 25.05 0.84
C THR A 91 14.79 24.14 0.52
N ASN A 92 13.60 24.74 0.43
CA ASN A 92 12.39 24.06 0.01
C ASN A 92 12.45 23.82 -1.50
N GLN A 93 12.32 22.55 -1.91
CA GLN A 93 12.42 22.16 -3.32
C GLN A 93 11.37 22.84 -4.21
N LEU A 94 10.17 23.14 -3.68
CA LEU A 94 9.08 23.75 -4.44
C LEU A 94 9.22 25.26 -4.53
N THR A 95 9.49 25.94 -3.41
CA THR A 95 9.48 27.41 -3.36
C THR A 95 10.86 28.04 -3.54
N GLY A 96 11.93 27.29 -3.30
CA GLY A 96 13.30 27.77 -3.22
C GLY A 96 13.61 28.54 -1.93
N ASP A 97 12.66 28.65 -0.99
CA ASP A 97 12.86 29.40 0.25
C ASP A 97 13.81 28.66 1.21
N PRO A 98 14.63 29.38 1.99
CA PRO A 98 15.46 28.77 3.02
C PRO A 98 14.64 28.12 4.14
N ILE A 99 15.10 26.99 4.67
CA ILE A 99 14.41 26.27 5.74
C ILE A 99 15.22 26.33 7.04
N PRO A 100 14.76 27.09 8.06
CA PRO A 100 15.38 27.12 9.38
C PRO A 100 15.03 25.88 10.22
N GLY A 101 15.88 25.54 11.19
CA GLY A 101 15.59 24.48 12.16
C GLY A 101 15.80 23.04 11.68
N VAL A 102 16.32 22.83 10.45
CA VAL A 102 16.62 21.51 9.91
C VAL A 102 17.79 20.90 10.65
N THR A 103 17.67 19.65 11.11
CA THR A 103 18.80 18.93 11.68
C THR A 103 19.66 18.37 10.54
N VAL A 104 20.90 18.85 10.46
CA VAL A 104 21.91 18.34 9.51
C VAL A 104 22.89 17.46 10.28
N MET A 105 23.01 16.20 9.91
CA MET A 105 23.83 15.20 10.61
C MET A 105 24.81 14.54 9.66
N ALA A 106 26.11 14.57 9.97
CA ALA A 106 27.13 13.79 9.28
C ALA A 106 27.49 12.55 10.09
N THR A 107 27.41 11.37 9.47
CA THR A 107 27.76 10.08 10.07
C THR A 107 28.89 9.43 9.28
N GLY A 108 30.01 9.12 9.96
CA GLY A 108 31.17 8.45 9.35
C GLY A 108 31.39 7.02 9.85
N ASP A 109 32.50 6.42 9.42
CA ASP A 109 32.94 5.10 9.88
C ASP A 109 33.06 5.05 11.42
N GLY A 110 32.51 3.99 12.03
CA GLY A 110 32.54 3.79 13.49
C GLY A 110 31.53 4.64 14.27
N ASP A 111 30.41 5.02 13.65
CA ASP A 111 29.28 5.77 14.24
C ASP A 111 29.64 7.17 14.78
N ALA A 112 30.75 7.75 14.33
CA ALA A 112 31.10 9.13 14.66
C ALA A 112 30.08 10.08 14.01
N THR A 113 29.39 10.89 14.83
CA THR A 113 28.37 11.82 14.36
C THR A 113 28.69 13.27 14.70
N VAL A 114 28.44 14.16 13.74
CA VAL A 114 28.48 15.62 13.92
C VAL A 114 27.11 16.18 13.52
N LYS A 115 26.59 17.15 14.26
CA LYS A 115 25.27 17.75 14.02
C LYS A 115 25.33 19.27 13.98
N ALA A 116 24.49 19.86 13.15
CA ALA A 116 24.18 21.29 13.11
C ALA A 116 22.67 21.46 12.92
N ILE A 117 22.17 22.66 13.22
CA ILE A 117 20.80 23.07 12.95
C ILE A 117 20.88 24.29 12.04
N THR A 118 20.05 24.35 11.00
CA THR A 118 20.04 25.49 10.08
C THR A 118 19.56 26.77 10.75
N ASP A 119 20.16 27.91 10.39
CA ASP A 119 19.77 29.25 10.84
C ASP A 119 18.54 29.80 10.08
N ASP A 120 18.16 31.05 10.35
CA ASP A 120 17.01 31.74 9.73
C ASP A 120 17.14 31.88 8.20
N GLU A 121 18.37 31.82 7.68
CA GLU A 121 18.67 31.79 6.25
C GLU A 121 18.87 30.35 5.73
N GLY A 122 18.54 29.32 6.51
CA GLY A 122 18.66 27.92 6.14
C GLY A 122 20.09 27.41 6.07
N ARG A 123 21.08 28.16 6.58
CA ARG A 123 22.50 27.80 6.48
C ARG A 123 22.95 26.95 7.64
N TYR A 124 23.90 26.07 7.39
CA TYR A 124 24.54 25.24 8.41
C TYR A 124 26.06 25.21 8.26
N VAL A 125 26.75 24.89 9.35
CA VAL A 125 28.19 24.59 9.35
C VAL A 125 28.44 23.39 10.25
N LEU A 126 29.04 22.35 9.68
CA LEU A 126 29.50 21.15 10.37
C LEU A 126 31.03 21.18 10.46
N ASN A 127 31.56 20.95 11.66
CA ASN A 127 32.99 20.91 11.91
C ASN A 127 33.44 19.49 12.29
N ASN A 128 34.67 19.13 11.96
CA ASN A 128 35.24 17.79 12.23
C ASN A 128 34.50 16.66 11.50
N ILE A 129 34.08 16.90 10.26
CA ILE A 129 33.42 15.91 9.42
C ILE A 129 34.33 14.68 9.21
N PRO A 130 33.86 13.46 9.53
CA PRO A 130 34.58 12.22 9.27
C PRO A 130 34.89 12.01 7.79
N ARG A 131 35.90 11.19 7.49
CA ARG A 131 36.16 10.77 6.10
C ARG A 131 35.01 9.89 5.61
N ASN A 132 34.61 10.03 4.34
CA ASN A 132 33.49 9.31 3.72
C ASN A 132 32.14 9.46 4.45
N ALA A 133 31.95 10.53 5.23
CA ALA A 133 30.71 10.73 5.96
C ALA A 133 29.50 10.80 5.00
N THR A 134 28.37 10.28 5.44
CA THR A 134 27.07 10.56 4.82
C THR A 134 26.40 11.67 5.63
N VAL A 135 26.02 12.75 4.96
CA VAL A 135 25.28 13.87 5.54
C VAL A 135 23.81 13.66 5.26
N SER A 136 22.99 13.61 6.29
CA SER A 136 21.54 13.55 6.19
C SER A 136 20.91 14.83 6.72
N VAL A 137 19.84 15.27 6.08
CA VAL A 137 18.95 16.34 6.55
C VAL A 137 17.61 15.74 6.91
N ASP A 138 17.09 16.15 8.08
CA ASP A 138 15.85 15.64 8.64
C ASP A 138 15.06 16.78 9.29
N LEU A 139 13.78 16.87 8.94
CA LEU A 139 12.82 17.82 9.48
C LEU A 139 11.41 17.23 9.36
N ASP A 140 10.65 17.22 10.47
CA ASP A 140 9.25 16.77 10.43
C ASP A 140 8.44 17.57 9.41
N GLY A 141 7.68 16.87 8.56
CA GLY A 141 6.96 17.47 7.44
C GLY A 141 7.68 17.42 6.09
N TYR A 142 8.93 16.98 6.07
CA TYR A 142 9.76 16.93 4.86
C TYR A 142 10.34 15.53 4.63
N SER A 143 10.48 15.17 3.36
CA SER A 143 11.16 13.96 2.93
C SER A 143 12.62 13.99 3.40
N PRO A 144 13.11 12.94 4.09
CA PRO A 144 14.51 12.87 4.47
C PRO A 144 15.39 12.81 3.22
N HIS A 145 16.57 13.42 3.30
CA HIS A 145 17.56 13.38 2.22
C HIS A 145 18.94 13.10 2.78
N ALA A 146 19.75 12.33 2.05
CA ALA A 146 21.11 12.00 2.46
C ALA A 146 22.06 11.95 1.27
N GLN A 147 23.27 12.46 1.46
CA GLN A 147 24.32 12.50 0.45
C GLN A 147 25.69 12.22 1.07
N THR A 148 26.52 11.43 0.39
CA THR A 148 27.91 11.20 0.81
C THR A 148 28.78 12.41 0.48
N VAL A 149 29.64 12.79 1.43
CA VAL A 149 30.58 13.91 1.28
C VAL A 149 31.60 13.61 0.19
N GLY A 150 31.68 14.50 -0.81
CA GLY A 150 32.71 14.49 -1.85
C GLY A 150 33.93 15.35 -1.51
N GLU A 151 34.74 15.70 -2.52
CA GLU A 151 35.89 16.61 -2.39
C GLU A 151 35.43 18.09 -2.45
N SER A 152 34.49 18.46 -1.60
CA SER A 152 33.92 19.81 -1.49
C SER A 152 33.71 20.18 -0.02
N ILE A 153 33.82 21.48 0.28
CA ILE A 153 33.41 22.05 1.58
C ILE A 153 32.01 22.65 1.54
N GLU A 154 31.38 22.66 0.37
CA GLU A 154 30.01 23.13 0.14
C GLU A 154 29.11 21.94 -0.23
N MET A 155 27.94 21.88 0.40
CA MET A 155 26.89 20.91 0.11
C MET A 155 25.55 21.52 0.45
N ASP A 156 24.76 21.85 -0.57
CA ASP A 156 23.40 22.36 -0.37
C ASP A 156 22.40 21.20 -0.45
N PHE A 157 21.26 21.37 0.22
CA PHE A 157 20.16 20.42 0.17
C PHE A 157 18.88 21.14 -0.31
N GLU A 158 18.16 20.48 -1.21
CA GLU A 158 16.79 20.81 -1.55
C GLU A 158 15.90 19.69 -1.01
N ILE A 159 15.02 20.02 -0.06
CA ILE A 159 14.11 19.04 0.56
C ILE A 159 12.66 19.39 0.27
N ARG A 160 11.83 18.35 0.13
CA ARG A 160 10.43 18.46 -0.28
C ARG A 160 9.51 18.24 0.90
N VAL A 161 8.42 19.01 0.99
CA VAL A 161 7.30 18.67 1.88
C VAL A 161 6.70 17.34 1.46
N ASP A 162 6.54 16.42 2.40
CA ASP A 162 6.01 15.08 2.15
C ASP A 162 4.79 14.75 3.03
N VAL A 163 4.12 15.81 3.50
CA VAL A 163 2.94 15.70 4.35
C VAL A 163 1.76 16.43 3.74
N VAL A 164 0.65 15.72 3.56
CA VAL A 164 -0.67 16.32 3.27
C VAL A 164 -1.50 16.35 4.54
N THR A 165 -2.20 17.46 4.75
CA THR A 165 -3.18 17.60 5.84
C THR A 165 -4.54 17.99 5.30
N GLY A 166 -5.58 17.87 6.12
CA GLY A 166 -6.90 18.34 5.72
C GLY A 166 -8.01 17.96 6.68
N LEU A 167 -9.23 18.23 6.25
CA LEU A 167 -10.49 17.96 6.93
C LEU A 167 -11.41 17.14 6.02
N ILE A 168 -11.87 16.00 6.52
CA ILE A 168 -12.89 15.17 5.88
C ILE A 168 -14.22 15.36 6.61
N THR A 169 -15.26 15.63 5.84
CA THR A 169 -16.63 15.84 6.32
C THR A 169 -17.61 14.96 5.55
N ASP A 170 -18.83 14.80 6.06
CA ASP A 170 -19.95 14.31 5.27
C ASP A 170 -20.63 15.44 4.48
N ASP A 171 -21.65 15.11 3.69
CA ASP A 171 -22.47 16.04 2.90
C ASP A 171 -23.31 17.02 3.75
N THR A 172 -23.43 16.79 5.06
CA THR A 172 -24.04 17.72 6.02
C THR A 172 -23.04 18.73 6.58
N GLY A 173 -21.74 18.53 6.31
CA GLY A 173 -20.63 19.29 6.86
C GLY A 173 -20.20 18.84 8.26
N ALA A 174 -20.70 17.70 8.75
CA ALA A 174 -20.23 17.12 10.00
C ALA A 174 -18.87 16.44 9.79
N PRO A 175 -17.96 16.46 10.78
CA PRO A 175 -16.70 15.74 10.67
C PRO A 175 -16.89 14.25 10.48
N LEU A 176 -16.12 13.65 9.58
CA LEU A 176 -16.25 12.25 9.22
C LEU A 176 -15.00 11.48 9.67
N PRO A 177 -15.05 10.73 10.79
CA PRO A 177 -13.92 9.94 11.27
C PRO A 177 -13.74 8.64 10.48
N ASP A 178 -12.55 8.06 10.58
CA ASP A 178 -12.20 6.77 9.97
C ASP A 178 -12.42 6.73 8.44
N ALA A 179 -12.40 7.86 7.76
CA ALA A 179 -12.22 7.88 6.31
C ALA A 179 -10.76 7.57 6.01
N THR A 180 -10.50 6.69 5.05
CA THR A 180 -9.14 6.35 4.60
C THR A 180 -8.67 7.41 3.61
N ILE A 181 -7.52 8.02 3.87
CA ILE A 181 -6.84 8.93 2.94
C ILE A 181 -5.59 8.22 2.45
N GLN A 182 -5.43 8.11 1.13
CA GLN A 182 -4.30 7.42 0.52
C GLN A 182 -3.68 8.20 -0.63
N ILE A 183 -2.33 8.19 -0.68
CA ILE A 183 -1.51 8.76 -1.74
C ILE A 183 -0.34 7.80 -2.00
N GLY A 184 -0.40 7.06 -3.11
CA GLY A 184 0.54 5.97 -3.36
C GLY A 184 0.47 4.92 -2.24
N GLU A 185 1.62 4.58 -1.65
CA GLU A 185 1.69 3.66 -0.51
C GLU A 185 1.38 4.31 0.84
N ALA A 186 1.38 5.66 0.92
CA ALA A 186 1.11 6.36 2.16
C ALA A 186 -0.40 6.33 2.44
N VAL A 187 -0.79 5.83 3.62
CA VAL A 187 -2.18 5.74 4.07
C VAL A 187 -2.35 6.27 5.49
N THR A 188 -3.47 6.93 5.76
CA THR A 188 -3.89 7.34 7.10
C THR A 188 -5.41 7.33 7.20
N THR A 189 -5.95 7.56 8.39
CA THR A 189 -7.39 7.75 8.59
C THR A 189 -7.70 9.10 9.25
N SER A 190 -8.87 9.65 8.96
CA SER A 190 -9.36 10.87 9.62
C SER A 190 -9.67 10.62 11.09
N ALA A 191 -9.32 11.59 11.93
CA ALA A 191 -9.56 11.61 13.36
C ALA A 191 -11.05 11.86 13.70
N PRO A 192 -11.47 11.76 14.98
CA PRO A 192 -12.84 12.06 15.42
C PRO A 192 -13.38 13.44 15.03
N ASP A 193 -12.52 14.43 14.83
CA ASP A 193 -12.86 15.78 14.37
C ASP A 193 -12.72 15.96 12.85
N GLY A 194 -12.57 14.86 12.11
CA GLY A 194 -12.43 14.82 10.66
C GLY A 194 -11.05 15.21 10.15
N THR A 195 -10.15 15.69 11.00
CA THR A 195 -8.82 16.12 10.55
C THR A 195 -7.90 14.94 10.27
N TYR A 196 -6.91 15.13 9.40
CA TYR A 196 -5.88 14.11 9.16
C TYR A 196 -4.51 14.73 8.88
N ARG A 197 -3.48 13.91 9.09
CA ARG A 197 -2.09 14.17 8.68
C ARG A 197 -1.55 12.89 8.05
N LEU A 198 -1.23 12.97 6.77
CA LEU A 198 -0.64 11.88 5.99
C LEU A 198 0.82 12.23 5.67
N SER A 199 1.76 11.36 5.99
CA SER A 199 3.20 11.61 5.84
C SER A 199 3.89 10.58 4.96
N GLY A 200 5.08 10.90 4.45
CA GLY A 200 5.82 10.01 3.56
C GLY A 200 5.17 9.87 2.19
N ILE A 201 4.40 10.87 1.75
CA ILE A 201 3.73 10.85 0.44
C ILE A 201 4.79 10.86 -0.68
N PRO A 202 4.53 10.28 -1.86
CA PRO A 202 5.41 10.41 -3.03
C PRO A 202 5.51 11.85 -3.56
N ALA A 203 6.43 12.11 -4.49
CA ALA A 203 6.62 13.44 -5.11
C ALA A 203 5.44 13.87 -6.00
N SER A 204 4.68 12.90 -6.51
CA SER A 204 3.46 13.10 -7.29
C SER A 204 2.53 11.92 -7.06
N GLY A 205 1.23 12.11 -7.31
CA GLY A 205 0.22 11.07 -7.20
C GLY A 205 -1.16 11.67 -6.93
N SER A 206 -2.17 10.82 -7.02
CA SER A 206 -3.55 11.17 -6.72
C SER A 206 -3.83 11.09 -5.21
N VAL A 207 -4.71 11.96 -4.73
CA VAL A 207 -5.27 11.87 -3.38
C VAL A 207 -6.60 11.16 -3.46
N VAL A 208 -6.71 10.03 -2.76
CA VAL A 208 -7.91 9.20 -2.71
C VAL A 208 -8.46 9.21 -1.30
N VAL A 209 -9.74 9.52 -1.14
CA VAL A 209 -10.45 9.47 0.14
C VAL A 209 -11.64 8.54 0.01
N LYS A 210 -11.69 7.50 0.85
CA LYS A 210 -12.77 6.51 0.86
C LYS A 210 -13.34 6.31 2.25
N LYS A 211 -14.61 5.95 2.30
CA LYS A 211 -15.24 5.42 3.51
C LYS A 211 -16.41 4.54 3.11
N SER A 212 -16.49 3.34 3.67
CA SER A 212 -17.63 2.45 3.43
C SER A 212 -18.96 3.14 3.75
N GLY A 213 -19.92 3.03 2.83
CA GLY A 213 -21.20 3.75 2.89
C GLY A 213 -21.15 5.19 2.36
N TYR A 214 -20.08 5.60 1.69
CA TYR A 214 -19.93 6.91 1.05
C TYR A 214 -19.35 6.77 -0.36
N ARG A 215 -19.59 7.77 -1.21
CA ARG A 215 -18.81 7.97 -2.44
C ARG A 215 -17.39 8.39 -2.10
N GLU A 216 -16.43 7.95 -2.89
CA GLU A 216 -15.05 8.39 -2.85
C GLU A 216 -14.91 9.88 -3.23
N ALA A 217 -13.83 10.49 -2.78
CA ALA A 217 -13.34 11.75 -3.32
C ALA A 217 -11.92 11.55 -3.87
N LEU A 218 -11.69 12.08 -5.07
CA LEU A 218 -10.44 11.94 -5.80
C LEU A 218 -9.90 13.32 -6.20
N ALA A 219 -8.60 13.52 -6.04
CA ALA A 219 -7.85 14.55 -6.76
C ALA A 219 -6.71 13.88 -7.53
N ASP A 220 -6.60 14.15 -8.83
CA ASP A 220 -5.61 13.50 -9.70
C ASP A 220 -4.16 13.90 -9.39
N GLU A 221 -3.96 15.01 -8.68
CA GLU A 221 -2.66 15.56 -8.34
C GLU A 221 -2.62 16.03 -6.88
N LEU A 222 -1.40 16.16 -6.34
CA LEU A 222 -1.18 16.72 -5.01
C LEU A 222 -1.54 18.22 -5.00
N PRO A 223 -2.22 18.72 -3.95
CA PRO A 223 -2.49 20.15 -3.83
C PRO A 223 -1.19 20.94 -3.63
N ASP A 224 -1.07 22.10 -4.28
CA ASP A 224 0.12 22.96 -4.22
C ASP A 224 0.50 23.39 -2.78
N ASP A 225 -0.51 23.61 -1.93
CA ASP A 225 -0.35 24.01 -0.53
C ASP A 225 -0.29 22.81 0.43
N MET A 226 -0.32 21.58 -0.09
CA MET A 226 -0.35 20.33 0.67
C MET A 226 -1.55 20.23 1.64
N VAL A 227 -2.66 20.91 1.32
CA VAL A 227 -3.93 20.82 2.06
C VAL A 227 -5.02 20.27 1.15
N PHE A 228 -5.64 19.16 1.54
CA PHE A 228 -6.76 18.57 0.81
C PHE A 228 -7.97 18.37 1.72
N ASN A 229 -9.05 19.11 1.47
CA ASN A 229 -10.31 18.96 2.20
C ASN A 229 -11.34 18.28 1.30
N ALA A 230 -12.14 17.37 1.85
CA ALA A 230 -13.20 16.69 1.12
C ALA A 230 -14.49 16.59 1.93
N SER A 231 -15.62 16.61 1.22
CA SER A 231 -16.94 16.28 1.76
C SER A 231 -17.43 15.04 1.02
N LEU A 232 -17.61 13.93 1.74
CA LEU A 232 -18.07 12.67 1.18
C LEU A 232 -19.59 12.59 1.24
N THR A 233 -20.20 12.21 0.11
CA THR A 233 -21.66 12.01 0.03
C THR A 233 -22.00 10.60 0.48
N ARG A 234 -22.98 10.45 1.38
CA ARG A 234 -23.42 9.12 1.83
C ARG A 234 -23.99 8.34 0.64
N PHE A 235 -23.55 7.10 0.48
CA PHE A 235 -24.06 6.19 -0.55
C PHE A 235 -24.21 4.78 -0.01
N VAL A 236 -25.46 4.33 0.11
CA VAL A 236 -25.81 2.98 0.55
C VAL A 236 -26.01 2.11 -0.68
N VAL A 237 -25.19 1.06 -0.83
CA VAL A 237 -25.23 0.17 -1.98
C VAL A 237 -26.35 -0.85 -1.80
N ARG A 238 -27.21 -0.97 -2.81
CA ARG A 238 -28.31 -1.94 -2.87
C ARG A 238 -28.21 -2.67 -4.18
N SER A 239 -27.61 -3.87 -4.15
CA SER A 239 -27.18 -4.54 -5.39
C SER A 239 -27.95 -5.83 -5.69
N LEU A 240 -28.01 -6.14 -6.97
CA LEU A 240 -28.39 -7.46 -7.49
C LEU A 240 -27.15 -8.13 -8.10
N TYR A 241 -27.07 -9.45 -7.91
CA TYR A 241 -26.11 -10.28 -8.62
C TYR A 241 -26.54 -10.52 -10.07
N ALA A 242 -25.59 -10.46 -11.00
CA ALA A 242 -25.81 -10.79 -12.41
C ALA A 242 -24.72 -11.75 -12.88
N THR A 243 -25.12 -12.99 -13.20
CA THR A 243 -24.20 -13.98 -13.78
C THR A 243 -23.71 -13.50 -15.14
N GLY A 244 -22.53 -13.96 -15.57
CA GLY A 244 -22.00 -13.63 -16.89
C GLY A 244 -22.97 -13.96 -18.04
N LEU A 245 -23.72 -15.05 -17.96
CA LEU A 245 -24.71 -15.41 -18.99
C LEU A 245 -25.91 -14.47 -19.01
N THR A 246 -26.36 -14.00 -17.85
CA THR A 246 -27.42 -12.99 -17.75
C THR A 246 -26.98 -11.67 -18.34
N VAL A 247 -25.77 -11.21 -18.01
CA VAL A 247 -25.21 -9.96 -18.54
C VAL A 247 -24.97 -10.04 -20.06
N ALA A 248 -24.59 -11.21 -20.58
CA ALA A 248 -24.41 -11.43 -22.01
C ALA A 248 -25.73 -11.44 -22.81
N SER A 249 -26.86 -11.64 -22.15
CA SER A 249 -28.18 -11.61 -22.79
C SER A 249 -28.78 -10.22 -22.70
N ASP A 250 -28.92 -9.53 -23.84
CA ASP A 250 -29.51 -8.18 -23.87
C ASP A 250 -30.91 -8.12 -23.23
N GLU A 251 -31.73 -9.17 -23.39
CA GLU A 251 -33.06 -9.24 -22.78
C GLU A 251 -33.00 -9.38 -21.25
N SER A 252 -32.20 -10.31 -20.74
CA SER A 252 -32.09 -10.54 -19.30
C SER A 252 -31.35 -9.41 -18.59
N TRP A 253 -30.33 -8.83 -19.25
CA TRP A 253 -29.59 -7.67 -18.74
C TRP A 253 -30.49 -6.45 -18.61
N GLU A 254 -31.22 -6.10 -19.67
CA GLU A 254 -32.18 -4.99 -19.62
C GLU A 254 -33.29 -5.23 -18.60
N ALA A 255 -33.73 -6.48 -18.40
CA ALA A 255 -34.70 -6.81 -17.35
C ALA A 255 -34.17 -6.50 -15.95
N LEU A 256 -32.88 -6.75 -15.66
CA LEU A 256 -32.25 -6.37 -14.39
C LEU A 256 -32.10 -4.85 -14.26
N LEU A 257 -31.67 -4.16 -15.32
CA LEU A 257 -31.57 -2.70 -15.32
C LEU A 257 -32.93 -2.04 -15.05
N GLN A 258 -34.01 -2.60 -15.58
CA GLN A 258 -35.36 -2.14 -15.29
C GLN A 258 -35.78 -2.34 -13.83
N VAL A 259 -35.22 -3.31 -13.10
CA VAL A 259 -35.45 -3.39 -11.65
C VAL A 259 -34.87 -2.15 -10.97
N ALA A 260 -33.64 -1.76 -11.33
CA ALA A 260 -33.02 -0.55 -10.81
C ALA A 260 -33.78 0.72 -11.20
N ASP A 261 -34.28 0.82 -12.44
CA ASP A 261 -35.07 1.98 -12.89
C ASP A 261 -36.40 2.17 -12.12
N ASN A 262 -36.91 1.12 -11.46
CA ASN A 262 -38.24 1.12 -10.83
C ASN A 262 -38.20 0.92 -9.30
N THR A 263 -37.02 0.74 -8.72
CA THR A 263 -36.83 0.42 -7.30
C THR A 263 -35.60 1.08 -6.73
N GLU A 264 -35.37 0.97 -5.42
CA GLU A 264 -34.19 1.52 -4.73
C GLU A 264 -32.86 0.81 -5.07
N VAL A 265 -32.89 -0.26 -5.88
CA VAL A 265 -31.68 -0.94 -6.35
C VAL A 265 -30.83 0.06 -7.15
N ASN A 266 -29.58 0.23 -6.75
CA ASN A 266 -28.68 1.26 -7.31
C ASN A 266 -27.30 0.71 -7.70
N ALA A 267 -27.14 -0.61 -7.72
CA ALA A 267 -25.88 -1.26 -8.00
C ALA A 267 -26.06 -2.62 -8.66
N MET A 268 -25.06 -3.06 -9.43
CA MET A 268 -25.01 -4.38 -10.04
C MET A 268 -23.67 -5.05 -9.76
N VAL A 269 -23.71 -6.32 -9.32
CA VAL A 269 -22.54 -7.19 -9.20
C VAL A 269 -22.43 -8.03 -10.46
N VAL A 270 -21.35 -7.84 -11.21
CA VAL A 270 -21.11 -8.50 -12.50
C VAL A 270 -19.89 -9.39 -12.40
N ASP A 271 -20.05 -10.67 -12.78
CA ASP A 271 -18.92 -11.58 -12.88
C ASP A 271 -17.99 -11.18 -14.03
N LEU A 272 -16.75 -10.84 -13.68
CA LEU A 272 -15.65 -10.74 -14.65
C LEU A 272 -14.83 -12.02 -14.69
N LYS A 273 -14.74 -12.74 -13.57
CA LYS A 273 -14.15 -14.07 -13.48
C LYS A 273 -14.99 -14.94 -12.56
N ASP A 274 -15.44 -16.08 -13.06
CA ASP A 274 -16.27 -17.03 -12.31
C ASP A 274 -15.48 -18.21 -11.73
N SER A 275 -16.16 -19.09 -11.00
CA SER A 275 -15.53 -20.22 -10.30
C SER A 275 -15.11 -21.38 -11.19
N SER A 276 -15.42 -21.32 -12.49
CA SER A 276 -14.79 -22.21 -13.47
C SER A 276 -13.37 -21.79 -13.81
N GLY A 277 -12.94 -20.58 -13.38
CA GLY A 277 -11.65 -19.97 -13.72
C GLY A 277 -11.69 -19.17 -15.02
N GLN A 278 -12.84 -19.08 -15.69
CA GLN A 278 -12.98 -18.30 -16.93
C GLN A 278 -12.99 -16.81 -16.65
N VAL A 279 -12.24 -16.05 -17.44
CA VAL A 279 -12.30 -14.58 -17.49
C VAL A 279 -13.22 -14.18 -18.63
N LEU A 280 -14.36 -13.58 -18.29
CA LEU A 280 -15.55 -13.46 -19.15
C LEU A 280 -15.51 -12.31 -20.17
N TYR A 281 -14.35 -11.68 -20.36
CA TYR A 281 -14.14 -10.56 -21.28
C TYR A 281 -12.73 -10.63 -21.90
N ASP A 282 -12.47 -9.81 -22.92
CA ASP A 282 -11.14 -9.70 -23.56
C ASP A 282 -10.10 -9.01 -22.64
N THR A 283 -9.72 -9.69 -21.56
CA THR A 283 -8.70 -9.22 -20.62
C THR A 283 -7.33 -9.15 -21.27
N GLN A 284 -6.55 -8.11 -20.92
CA GLN A 284 -5.18 -7.97 -21.40
C GLN A 284 -4.13 -8.61 -20.48
N VAL A 285 -4.55 -9.20 -19.37
CA VAL A 285 -3.67 -9.85 -18.40
C VAL A 285 -2.96 -11.05 -19.04
N PRO A 286 -1.60 -11.06 -19.10
CA PRO A 286 -0.85 -12.08 -19.83
C PRO A 286 -1.14 -13.52 -19.38
N LEU A 287 -1.25 -13.75 -18.06
CA LEU A 287 -1.44 -15.11 -17.54
C LEU A 287 -2.80 -15.70 -17.95
N ALA A 288 -3.89 -14.91 -17.92
CA ALA A 288 -5.21 -15.36 -18.38
C ALA A 288 -5.18 -15.90 -19.82
N ARG A 289 -4.41 -15.24 -20.69
CA ARG A 289 -4.24 -15.65 -22.09
C ARG A 289 -3.33 -16.85 -22.25
N GLU A 290 -2.24 -16.90 -21.49
CA GLU A 290 -1.30 -18.02 -21.50
C GLU A 290 -2.00 -19.34 -21.14
N ILE A 291 -2.84 -19.32 -20.10
CA ILE A 291 -3.58 -20.50 -19.63
C ILE A 291 -4.89 -20.74 -20.40
N GLY A 292 -5.26 -19.87 -21.35
CA GLY A 292 -6.49 -20.00 -22.12
C GLY A 292 -7.78 -19.79 -21.30
N ALA A 293 -7.73 -19.00 -20.22
CA ALA A 293 -8.89 -18.67 -19.40
C ALA A 293 -9.82 -17.64 -20.04
N VAL A 294 -9.37 -16.92 -21.07
CA VAL A 294 -10.15 -15.86 -21.72
C VAL A 294 -11.35 -16.46 -22.47
N ASN A 295 -12.54 -16.05 -22.06
CA ASN A 295 -13.82 -16.30 -22.71
C ASN A 295 -14.47 -14.95 -22.99
N GLU A 296 -14.43 -14.46 -24.23
CA GLU A 296 -14.97 -13.14 -24.63
C GLU A 296 -16.51 -13.12 -24.67
N LEU A 297 -17.16 -13.54 -23.58
CA LEU A 297 -18.61 -13.60 -23.43
C LEU A 297 -19.22 -12.20 -23.31
N LEU A 298 -18.51 -11.26 -22.67
CA LEU A 298 -18.98 -9.91 -22.36
C LEU A 298 -18.20 -8.84 -23.13
N ASP A 299 -18.92 -7.88 -23.70
CA ASP A 299 -18.36 -6.55 -24.01
C ASP A 299 -18.41 -5.68 -22.75
N VAL A 300 -17.38 -5.82 -21.91
CA VAL A 300 -17.36 -5.22 -20.57
C VAL A 300 -17.46 -3.68 -20.61
N ARG A 301 -16.97 -3.04 -21.68
CA ARG A 301 -17.07 -1.58 -21.82
C ARG A 301 -18.50 -1.16 -22.10
N GLN A 302 -19.18 -1.85 -23.02
CA GLN A 302 -20.59 -1.59 -23.30
C GLN A 302 -21.45 -1.82 -22.05
N LYS A 303 -21.19 -2.88 -21.27
CA LYS A 303 -21.93 -3.14 -20.04
C LYS A 303 -21.67 -2.11 -18.93
N LEU A 304 -20.43 -1.61 -18.82
CA LEU A 304 -20.13 -0.47 -17.94
C LEU A 304 -20.83 0.81 -18.38
N ASP A 305 -20.89 1.08 -19.69
CA ASP A 305 -21.61 2.24 -20.21
C ASP A 305 -23.11 2.17 -19.87
N ASP A 306 -23.75 1.01 -20.01
CA ASP A 306 -25.16 0.79 -19.63
C ASP A 306 -25.43 1.14 -18.16
N LEU A 307 -24.50 0.78 -17.26
CA LEU A 307 -24.59 1.08 -15.82
C LEU A 307 -24.40 2.58 -15.55
N LYS A 308 -23.37 3.18 -16.16
CA LYS A 308 -23.04 4.61 -15.97
C LYS A 308 -24.12 5.54 -16.50
N GLU A 309 -24.75 5.20 -17.62
CA GLU A 309 -25.88 5.96 -18.17
C GLU A 309 -27.08 6.02 -17.21
N ARG A 310 -27.20 5.03 -16.31
CA ARG A 310 -28.24 4.94 -15.27
C ARG A 310 -27.75 5.34 -13.87
N ASP A 311 -26.54 5.87 -13.74
CA ASP A 311 -25.91 6.21 -12.44
C ASP A 311 -25.85 5.02 -11.47
N LEU A 312 -25.73 3.80 -12.01
CA LEU A 312 -25.64 2.56 -11.23
C LEU A 312 -24.20 2.30 -10.82
N TYR A 313 -24.02 1.98 -9.53
CA TYR A 313 -22.74 1.59 -8.97
C TYR A 313 -22.33 0.20 -9.47
N SER A 314 -21.15 0.11 -10.05
CA SER A 314 -20.65 -1.06 -10.77
C SER A 314 -19.65 -1.85 -9.93
N ILE A 315 -19.98 -3.12 -9.65
CA ILE A 315 -19.15 -4.02 -8.83
C ILE A 315 -18.65 -5.16 -9.73
N ALA A 316 -17.33 -5.24 -9.91
CA ALA A 316 -16.68 -6.34 -10.63
C ALA A 316 -16.37 -7.48 -9.66
N ARG A 317 -17.06 -8.61 -9.81
CA ARG A 317 -16.80 -9.83 -9.03
C ARG A 317 -15.72 -10.68 -9.70
N ILE A 318 -14.72 -11.07 -8.91
CA ILE A 318 -13.58 -11.89 -9.33
C ILE A 318 -13.43 -13.07 -8.35
N VAL A 319 -13.62 -14.30 -8.84
CA VAL A 319 -13.34 -15.52 -8.09
C VAL A 319 -11.83 -15.78 -8.05
N VAL A 320 -11.26 -15.92 -6.85
CA VAL A 320 -9.79 -15.91 -6.65
C VAL A 320 -9.17 -17.31 -6.64
N PHE A 321 -9.41 -18.13 -5.60
CA PHE A 321 -8.64 -19.37 -5.36
C PHE A 321 -9.33 -20.67 -5.82
N GLU A 322 -10.65 -20.65 -6.06
CA GLU A 322 -11.31 -21.72 -6.83
C GLU A 322 -11.10 -21.43 -8.32
N ASP A 323 -9.93 -21.84 -8.84
CA ASP A 323 -9.54 -21.59 -10.24
C ASP A 323 -9.03 -22.88 -10.90
N PRO A 324 -9.96 -23.74 -11.40
CA PRO A 324 -9.61 -25.00 -12.05
C PRO A 324 -8.74 -24.82 -13.29
N ILE A 325 -8.98 -23.79 -14.11
CA ILE A 325 -8.19 -23.55 -15.32
C ILE A 325 -6.74 -23.27 -14.96
N LEU A 326 -6.48 -22.38 -14.01
CA LEU A 326 -5.12 -22.08 -13.57
C LEU A 326 -4.46 -23.32 -12.94
N ALA A 327 -5.18 -24.04 -12.07
CA ALA A 327 -4.65 -25.24 -11.42
C ALA A 327 -4.27 -26.34 -12.43
N GLU A 328 -5.08 -26.55 -13.47
CA GLU A 328 -4.83 -27.57 -14.49
C GLU A 328 -3.70 -27.19 -15.46
N GLN A 329 -3.63 -25.91 -15.87
CA GLN A 329 -2.62 -25.45 -16.81
C GLN A 329 -1.27 -25.16 -16.14
N ARG A 330 -1.26 -24.85 -14.84
CA ARG A 330 -0.05 -24.60 -14.03
C ARG A 330 -0.08 -25.43 -12.74
N PRO A 331 0.05 -26.77 -12.80
CA PRO A 331 -0.07 -27.66 -11.63
C PRO A 331 0.93 -27.39 -10.50
N GLU A 332 2.02 -26.69 -10.77
CA GLU A 332 2.96 -26.25 -9.73
C GLU A 332 2.40 -25.15 -8.82
N LEU A 333 1.37 -24.42 -9.26
CA LEU A 333 0.66 -23.40 -8.48
C LEU A 333 -0.57 -23.97 -7.75
N ALA A 334 -0.84 -25.27 -7.91
CA ALA A 334 -2.05 -25.91 -7.41
C ALA A 334 -1.85 -26.63 -6.06
N ILE A 335 -2.96 -26.86 -5.36
CA ILE A 335 -2.96 -27.77 -4.21
C ILE A 335 -2.68 -29.19 -4.73
N ARG A 336 -1.76 -29.89 -4.06
CA ARG A 336 -1.40 -31.27 -4.41
C ARG A 336 -2.18 -32.26 -3.57
N ASP A 337 -2.51 -33.40 -4.15
CA ASP A 337 -3.05 -34.52 -3.38
C ASP A 337 -1.89 -35.40 -2.89
N SER A 338 -1.68 -35.46 -1.57
CA SER A 338 -0.59 -36.22 -0.95
C SER A 338 -0.68 -37.74 -1.15
N THR A 339 -1.85 -38.27 -1.53
CA THR A 339 -2.07 -39.71 -1.76
C THR A 339 -1.73 -40.11 -3.19
N THR A 340 -2.09 -39.27 -4.17
CA THR A 340 -1.93 -39.55 -5.60
C THR A 340 -0.70 -38.87 -6.21
N GLY A 341 -0.22 -37.78 -5.60
CA GLY A 341 0.84 -36.90 -6.11
C GLY A 341 0.40 -35.98 -7.26
N GLY A 342 -0.88 -36.01 -7.64
CA GLY A 342 -1.48 -35.16 -8.67
C GLY A 342 -2.15 -33.92 -8.10
N LEU A 343 -3.06 -33.32 -8.88
CA LEU A 343 -3.92 -32.23 -8.40
C LEU A 343 -4.86 -32.74 -7.31
N TRP A 344 -4.98 -31.98 -6.24
CA TRP A 344 -6.09 -32.15 -5.31
C TRP A 344 -7.36 -31.55 -5.91
N VAL A 345 -8.48 -32.25 -5.74
CA VAL A 345 -9.77 -31.84 -6.28
C VAL A 345 -10.87 -31.94 -5.22
N THR A 346 -11.87 -31.08 -5.35
CA THR A 346 -13.09 -31.14 -4.53
C THR A 346 -13.91 -32.39 -4.85
N TYR A 347 -15.01 -32.61 -4.12
CA TYR A 347 -15.93 -33.70 -4.43
C TYR A 347 -16.59 -33.59 -5.81
N ASP A 348 -16.70 -32.37 -6.34
CA ASP A 348 -17.22 -32.10 -7.67
C ASP A 348 -16.13 -32.20 -8.76
N GLY A 349 -14.91 -32.56 -8.38
CA GLY A 349 -13.79 -32.77 -9.29
C GLY A 349 -13.09 -31.48 -9.73
N LEU A 350 -13.31 -30.37 -9.02
CA LEU A 350 -12.68 -29.08 -9.32
C LEU A 350 -11.30 -28.98 -8.67
N ALA A 351 -10.27 -28.68 -9.46
CA ALA A 351 -8.94 -28.40 -8.95
C ALA A 351 -8.87 -26.98 -8.36
N TRP A 352 -8.10 -26.81 -7.29
CA TRP A 352 -7.91 -25.52 -6.62
C TRP A 352 -6.45 -25.08 -6.70
N VAL A 353 -6.25 -23.77 -6.81
CA VAL A 353 -4.92 -23.16 -6.71
C VAL A 353 -4.51 -23.02 -5.25
N ASN A 354 -3.20 -23.00 -5.00
CA ASN A 354 -2.67 -22.85 -3.66
C ASN A 354 -2.66 -21.37 -3.25
N ALA A 355 -3.42 -20.99 -2.24
CA ALA A 355 -3.54 -19.60 -1.78
C ALA A 355 -2.25 -19.03 -1.16
N TYR A 356 -1.21 -19.83 -0.93
CA TYR A 356 0.12 -19.31 -0.57
C TYR A 356 0.95 -18.82 -1.79
N GLU A 357 0.54 -19.16 -3.02
CA GLU A 357 1.33 -18.86 -4.21
C GLU A 357 1.23 -17.39 -4.63
N ARG A 358 2.36 -16.67 -4.57
CA ARG A 358 2.42 -15.25 -4.93
C ARG A 358 2.14 -14.98 -6.41
N THR A 359 2.39 -15.96 -7.28
CA THR A 359 2.00 -15.88 -8.70
C THR A 359 0.48 -15.84 -8.86
N VAL A 360 -0.25 -16.61 -8.04
CA VAL A 360 -1.73 -16.61 -8.03
C VAL A 360 -2.25 -15.27 -7.51
N TRP A 361 -1.57 -14.67 -6.53
CA TRP A 361 -1.91 -13.33 -6.02
C TRP A 361 -1.77 -12.28 -7.12
N GLN A 362 -0.59 -12.23 -7.76
CA GLN A 362 -0.32 -11.24 -8.81
C GLN A 362 -1.32 -11.36 -9.97
N TYR A 363 -1.67 -12.58 -10.37
CA TYR A 363 -2.66 -12.80 -11.43
C TYR A 363 -4.00 -12.13 -11.15
N ASN A 364 -4.55 -12.34 -9.95
CA ASN A 364 -5.84 -11.77 -9.58
C ASN A 364 -5.74 -10.26 -9.30
N ILE A 365 -4.59 -9.77 -8.80
CA ILE A 365 -4.31 -8.33 -8.68
C ILE A 365 -4.30 -7.66 -10.05
N ASP A 366 -3.65 -8.26 -11.05
CA ASP A 366 -3.60 -7.70 -12.41
C ASP A 366 -5.01 -7.59 -13.02
N LEU A 367 -5.86 -8.60 -12.81
CA LEU A 367 -7.27 -8.58 -13.25
C LEU A 367 -8.08 -7.50 -12.54
N ALA A 368 -7.90 -7.36 -11.21
CA ALA A 368 -8.57 -6.34 -10.41
C ALA A 368 -8.18 -4.92 -10.83
N VAL A 369 -6.88 -4.67 -11.04
CA VAL A 369 -6.36 -3.38 -11.52
C VAL A 369 -6.86 -3.08 -12.92
N GLU A 370 -6.90 -4.06 -13.82
CA GLU A 370 -7.48 -3.89 -15.15
C GLU A 370 -8.97 -3.51 -15.07
N ALA A 371 -9.76 -4.22 -14.27
CA ALA A 371 -11.18 -3.94 -14.06
C ALA A 371 -11.41 -2.53 -13.49
N ALA A 372 -10.65 -2.13 -12.47
CA ALA A 372 -10.76 -0.79 -11.90
C ALA A 372 -10.39 0.29 -12.93
N ASN A 373 -9.36 0.07 -13.76
CA ASN A 373 -8.97 1.01 -14.82
C ASN A 373 -9.97 1.06 -15.99
N LEU A 374 -10.77 0.02 -16.20
CA LEU A 374 -11.94 0.10 -17.11
C LEU A 374 -13.04 1.01 -16.54
N GLY A 375 -12.99 1.27 -15.24
CA GLY A 375 -13.86 2.21 -14.53
C GLY A 375 -15.01 1.54 -13.82
N PHE A 376 -14.80 0.33 -13.27
CA PHE A 376 -15.65 -0.22 -12.21
C PHE A 376 -15.41 0.55 -10.90
N ASP A 377 -16.48 0.76 -10.13
CA ASP A 377 -16.41 1.49 -8.86
C ASP A 377 -15.87 0.62 -7.72
N GLU A 378 -16.10 -0.69 -7.79
CA GLU A 378 -15.72 -1.66 -6.76
C GLU A 378 -15.20 -2.96 -7.36
N ILE A 379 -14.16 -3.51 -6.74
CA ILE A 379 -13.69 -4.87 -6.96
C ILE A 379 -14.15 -5.73 -5.79
N GLN A 380 -14.94 -6.76 -6.07
CA GLN A 380 -15.38 -7.73 -5.09
C GLN A 380 -14.69 -9.07 -5.32
N LEU A 381 -13.97 -9.54 -4.31
CA LEU A 381 -13.25 -10.81 -4.35
C LEU A 381 -14.10 -11.91 -3.72
N ASP A 382 -14.36 -12.97 -4.49
CA ASP A 382 -15.04 -14.16 -4.00
C ASP A 382 -14.10 -15.37 -3.99
N TYR A 383 -14.45 -16.40 -3.21
CA TYR A 383 -13.63 -17.58 -2.93
C TYR A 383 -12.21 -17.20 -2.47
N ILE A 384 -12.11 -16.12 -1.70
CA ILE A 384 -10.89 -15.67 -1.04
C ILE A 384 -10.70 -16.46 0.27
N ARG A 385 -10.47 -17.76 0.11
CA ARG A 385 -10.34 -18.74 1.20
C ARG A 385 -9.59 -19.99 0.75
N PHE A 386 -9.27 -20.85 1.71
CA PHE A 386 -8.87 -22.22 1.46
C PHE A 386 -10.11 -23.13 1.22
N PRO A 387 -9.95 -24.29 0.55
CA PRO A 387 -11.05 -25.20 0.25
C PRO A 387 -11.76 -25.70 1.51
N THR A 388 -13.07 -25.94 1.40
CA THR A 388 -13.91 -26.49 2.49
C THR A 388 -14.53 -27.84 2.13
N ASP A 389 -14.47 -28.19 0.85
CA ASP A 389 -15.20 -29.27 0.22
C ASP A 389 -14.23 -30.19 -0.51
N GLY A 390 -14.22 -31.47 -0.15
CA GLY A 390 -13.25 -32.45 -0.61
C GLY A 390 -12.55 -33.15 0.56
N LEU A 391 -11.59 -34.03 0.25
CA LEU A 391 -10.80 -34.71 1.27
C LEU A 391 -9.65 -33.80 1.75
N LEU A 392 -9.97 -32.87 2.65
CA LEU A 392 -9.00 -31.87 3.14
C LEU A 392 -7.75 -32.48 3.78
N GLU A 393 -7.85 -33.69 4.32
CA GLU A 393 -6.73 -34.43 4.90
C GLU A 393 -5.66 -34.84 3.87
N THR A 394 -6.01 -34.90 2.58
CA THR A 394 -5.06 -35.20 1.51
C THR A 394 -4.53 -33.95 0.81
N ALA A 395 -5.11 -32.76 1.08
CA ALA A 395 -4.67 -31.49 0.52
C ALA A 395 -3.30 -31.09 1.07
N GLU A 396 -2.30 -31.05 0.20
CA GLU A 396 -0.92 -30.68 0.49
C GLU A 396 -0.60 -29.34 -0.16
N TYR A 397 -0.30 -28.36 0.70
CA TYR A 397 0.01 -26.99 0.30
C TYR A 397 1.51 -26.74 0.13
N GLY A 398 2.38 -27.75 0.34
CA GLY A 398 3.84 -27.60 0.29
C GLY A 398 4.45 -26.96 1.55
N THR A 399 5.78 -27.05 1.68
CA THR A 399 6.55 -26.54 2.85
C THR A 399 7.34 -25.27 2.56
N ASP A 400 7.36 -24.81 1.31
CA ASP A 400 8.20 -23.70 0.85
C ASP A 400 7.70 -22.32 1.34
N PHE A 401 6.50 -22.28 1.94
CA PHE A 401 5.84 -21.09 2.45
C PHE A 401 6.17 -20.76 3.92
N GLY A 402 7.10 -21.52 4.52
CA GLY A 402 7.53 -21.32 5.90
C GLY A 402 6.42 -21.60 6.92
N ASP A 403 6.40 -20.82 8.00
CA ASP A 403 5.38 -20.90 9.06
C ASP A 403 4.17 -19.95 8.78
N GLU A 404 3.97 -19.52 7.53
CA GLU A 404 2.83 -18.68 7.14
C GLU A 404 1.51 -19.44 7.34
N THR A 405 0.60 -18.86 8.11
CA THR A 405 -0.74 -19.41 8.35
C THR A 405 -1.71 -19.06 7.22
N GLN A 406 -2.85 -19.77 7.11
CA GLN A 406 -3.88 -19.45 6.12
C GLN A 406 -4.37 -17.99 6.23
N SER A 407 -4.60 -17.52 7.46
CA SER A 407 -5.03 -16.13 7.71
C SER A 407 -3.97 -15.12 7.28
N GLN A 408 -2.67 -15.41 7.47
CA GLN A 408 -1.58 -14.57 6.99
C GLN A 408 -1.48 -14.55 5.46
N ALA A 409 -1.73 -15.66 4.79
CA ALA A 409 -1.79 -15.70 3.33
C ALA A 409 -2.93 -14.83 2.79
N ILE A 410 -4.15 -14.97 3.34
CA ILE A 410 -5.30 -14.17 2.90
C ILE A 410 -5.09 -12.68 3.20
N SER A 411 -4.68 -12.32 4.41
CA SER A 411 -4.44 -10.91 4.77
C SER A 411 -3.26 -10.29 4.00
N GLY A 412 -2.20 -11.05 3.74
CA GLY A 412 -1.07 -10.61 2.91
C GLY A 412 -1.46 -10.38 1.45
N PHE A 413 -2.32 -11.24 0.88
CA PHE A 413 -2.89 -11.03 -0.44
C PHE A 413 -3.74 -9.74 -0.49
N LEU A 414 -4.61 -9.55 0.50
CA LEU A 414 -5.45 -8.35 0.58
C LEU A 414 -4.66 -7.07 0.75
N GLN A 415 -3.57 -7.10 1.54
CA GLN A 415 -2.67 -5.97 1.66
C GLN A 415 -2.07 -5.57 0.31
N GLN A 416 -1.59 -6.54 -0.48
CA GLN A 416 -1.04 -6.25 -1.81
C GLN A 416 -2.10 -5.76 -2.79
N MET A 417 -3.31 -6.35 -2.74
CA MET A 417 -4.45 -5.90 -3.53
C MET A 417 -4.83 -4.45 -3.23
N GLN A 418 -4.92 -4.08 -1.94
CA GLN A 418 -5.25 -2.73 -1.51
C GLN A 418 -4.24 -1.71 -2.04
N VAL A 419 -2.93 -2.00 -1.93
CA VAL A 419 -1.88 -1.13 -2.45
C VAL A 419 -1.98 -0.98 -3.98
N ALA A 420 -2.24 -2.07 -4.70
CA ALA A 420 -2.35 -2.06 -6.15
C ALA A 420 -3.59 -1.31 -6.67
N LEU A 421 -4.72 -1.40 -5.96
CA LEU A 421 -5.97 -0.71 -6.31
C LEU A 421 -6.00 0.74 -5.86
N ALA A 422 -5.16 1.14 -4.90
CA ALA A 422 -5.19 2.49 -4.36
C ALA A 422 -5.18 3.61 -5.41
N PRO A 423 -4.33 3.58 -6.46
CA PRO A 423 -4.29 4.65 -7.46
C PRO A 423 -5.55 4.76 -8.33
N THR A 424 -6.39 3.71 -8.39
CA THR A 424 -7.57 3.68 -9.26
C THR A 424 -8.80 4.31 -8.59
N GLY A 425 -8.78 4.46 -7.26
CA GLY A 425 -9.92 4.93 -6.48
C GLY A 425 -10.98 3.86 -6.19
N ALA A 426 -10.96 2.71 -6.89
CA ALA A 426 -11.98 1.67 -6.73
C ALA A 426 -12.00 1.08 -5.32
N TYR A 427 -13.20 0.81 -4.80
CA TYR A 427 -13.39 0.14 -3.52
C TYR A 427 -12.95 -1.33 -3.58
N LEU A 428 -12.40 -1.87 -2.49
CA LEU A 428 -12.10 -3.29 -2.35
C LEU A 428 -13.08 -3.96 -1.39
N ALA A 429 -13.81 -4.94 -1.89
CA ALA A 429 -14.76 -5.77 -1.16
C ALA A 429 -14.34 -7.24 -1.15
N VAL A 430 -14.73 -7.97 -0.10
CA VAL A 430 -14.48 -9.41 0.02
C VAL A 430 -15.70 -10.18 0.47
N ASP A 431 -15.97 -11.30 -0.19
CA ASP A 431 -17.00 -12.24 0.21
C ASP A 431 -16.45 -13.21 1.26
N ILE A 432 -17.13 -13.29 2.41
CA ILE A 432 -16.77 -14.19 3.50
C ILE A 432 -17.95 -15.07 3.87
N PHE A 433 -17.69 -16.27 4.39
CA PHE A 433 -18.80 -17.09 4.90
C PHE A 433 -19.47 -16.42 6.10
N GLY A 434 -20.81 -16.43 6.15
CA GLY A 434 -21.56 -15.78 7.23
C GLY A 434 -21.21 -16.31 8.63
N PHE A 435 -20.80 -17.57 8.77
CA PHE A 435 -20.40 -18.13 10.07
C PHE A 435 -19.15 -17.45 10.66
N THR A 436 -18.30 -16.86 9.81
CA THR A 436 -17.09 -16.15 10.25
C THR A 436 -17.41 -14.90 11.07
N LEU A 437 -18.66 -14.43 11.09
CA LEU A 437 -19.09 -13.33 11.96
C LEU A 437 -19.18 -13.74 13.44
N PHE A 438 -19.33 -15.03 13.74
CA PHE A 438 -19.55 -15.50 15.12
C PHE A 438 -18.65 -16.68 15.54
N GLU A 439 -17.95 -17.32 14.61
CA GLU A 439 -16.91 -18.32 14.93
C GLU A 439 -15.51 -17.70 14.87
N GLU A 440 -14.75 -17.80 15.96
CA GLU A 440 -13.37 -17.30 16.02
C GLU A 440 -12.40 -18.16 15.21
N SER A 441 -12.61 -19.48 15.18
CA SER A 441 -11.63 -20.44 14.65
C SER A 441 -11.63 -20.57 13.11
N ASP A 442 -12.48 -19.84 12.39
CA ASP A 442 -12.73 -19.84 10.92
C ASP A 442 -12.75 -21.20 10.17
N GLY A 443 -12.59 -22.33 10.86
CA GLY A 443 -12.45 -23.65 10.26
C GLY A 443 -11.12 -23.89 9.54
N GLY A 444 -10.13 -22.99 9.64
CA GLY A 444 -8.87 -23.07 8.90
C GLY A 444 -8.97 -22.58 7.45
N ILE A 445 -10.03 -21.85 7.10
CA ILE A 445 -10.24 -21.37 5.73
C ILE A 445 -9.51 -20.04 5.44
N GLY A 446 -8.91 -19.41 6.45
CA GLY A 446 -8.16 -18.16 6.33
C GLY A 446 -9.00 -16.88 6.34
N GLN A 447 -10.30 -16.98 6.63
CA GLN A 447 -11.23 -15.85 6.71
C GLN A 447 -11.41 -15.36 8.15
N GLN A 448 -10.33 -14.84 8.75
CA GLN A 448 -10.41 -14.21 10.06
C GLN A 448 -10.77 -12.73 9.94
N LEU A 449 -11.89 -12.36 10.55
CA LEU A 449 -12.52 -11.05 10.39
C LEU A 449 -11.58 -9.88 10.75
N GLU A 450 -10.85 -10.00 11.86
CA GLU A 450 -9.91 -9.00 12.36
C GLU A 450 -8.63 -8.90 11.51
N SER A 451 -8.31 -9.96 10.76
CA SER A 451 -7.16 -9.98 9.85
C SER A 451 -7.52 -9.41 8.47
N ILE A 452 -8.80 -9.47 8.09
CA ILE A 452 -9.33 -8.95 6.82
C ILE A 452 -9.63 -7.45 6.90
N GLU A 453 -10.32 -7.02 7.98
CA GLU A 453 -10.84 -5.66 8.14
C GLU A 453 -9.87 -4.52 7.78
N PRO A 454 -8.57 -4.58 8.15
CA PRO A 454 -7.65 -3.47 7.88
C PRO A 454 -7.40 -3.21 6.40
N TYR A 455 -7.60 -4.22 5.54
CA TYR A 455 -7.17 -4.19 4.14
C TYR A 455 -8.30 -4.00 3.14
N VAL A 456 -9.55 -3.98 3.60
CA VAL A 456 -10.73 -3.90 2.74
C VAL A 456 -11.63 -2.74 3.12
N ASP A 457 -12.34 -2.20 2.14
CA ASP A 457 -13.31 -1.13 2.33
C ASP A 457 -14.69 -1.69 2.70
N VAL A 458 -15.04 -2.88 2.20
CA VAL A 458 -16.34 -3.54 2.42
C VAL A 458 -16.14 -5.02 2.76
N ILE A 459 -16.88 -5.52 3.75
CA ILE A 459 -16.89 -6.93 4.12
C ILE A 459 -18.28 -7.49 3.82
N CYS A 460 -18.34 -8.53 3.00
CA CYS A 460 -19.56 -9.07 2.43
C CYS A 460 -19.87 -10.48 2.98
N PRO A 461 -20.42 -10.59 4.21
CA PRO A 461 -20.76 -11.89 4.76
C PRO A 461 -21.93 -12.50 3.99
N MET A 462 -21.78 -13.76 3.59
CA MET A 462 -22.83 -14.58 2.98
C MET A 462 -23.75 -15.15 4.05
N ILE A 463 -24.85 -14.44 4.31
CA ILE A 463 -25.80 -14.78 5.36
C ILE A 463 -27.07 -15.31 4.70
N TYR A 464 -27.09 -16.62 4.45
CA TYR A 464 -28.23 -17.32 3.87
C TYR A 464 -28.92 -18.12 4.98
N PRO A 465 -30.10 -17.70 5.48
CA PRO A 465 -30.86 -18.45 6.49
C PRO A 465 -31.00 -19.95 6.20
N SER A 466 -31.10 -20.34 4.93
CA SER A 466 -31.17 -21.73 4.47
C SER A 466 -29.92 -22.58 4.72
N HIS A 467 -28.77 -21.94 4.97
CA HIS A 467 -27.47 -22.60 5.11
C HIS A 467 -27.05 -22.82 6.57
N PHE A 468 -27.85 -22.35 7.53
CA PHE A 468 -27.63 -22.63 8.94
C PHE A 468 -28.36 -23.90 9.38
N HIS A 469 -27.72 -24.69 10.24
CA HIS A 469 -28.29 -25.94 10.73
C HIS A 469 -29.47 -25.70 11.70
N PRO A 470 -30.46 -26.61 11.78
CA PRO A 470 -31.52 -26.55 12.78
C PRO A 470 -30.98 -26.41 14.21
N GLY A 471 -31.54 -25.49 14.99
CA GLY A 471 -31.07 -25.14 16.34
C GLY A 471 -30.02 -24.03 16.40
N ALA A 472 -29.42 -23.63 15.28
CA ALA A 472 -28.50 -22.49 15.24
C ALA A 472 -29.20 -21.23 15.74
N MET A 473 -28.47 -20.38 16.49
CA MET A 473 -29.01 -19.13 17.08
C MET A 473 -30.21 -19.35 18.02
N GLY A 474 -30.43 -20.60 18.47
CA GLY A 474 -31.60 -20.97 19.28
C GLY A 474 -32.91 -21.06 18.48
N LEU A 475 -32.84 -21.08 17.15
CA LEU A 475 -33.99 -21.15 16.24
C LEU A 475 -34.20 -22.59 15.78
N ASP A 476 -35.44 -23.09 15.81
CA ASP A 476 -35.73 -24.46 15.40
C ASP A 476 -35.26 -24.72 13.96
N ILE A 477 -35.69 -23.87 13.03
CA ILE A 477 -35.24 -23.86 11.63
C ILE A 477 -34.90 -22.40 11.29
N PRO A 478 -33.61 -22.00 11.28
CA PRO A 478 -33.20 -20.62 10.98
C PRO A 478 -33.80 -20.05 9.69
N ASN A 479 -33.97 -20.90 8.68
CA ASN A 479 -34.56 -20.52 7.39
C ASN A 479 -35.99 -19.95 7.49
N ASN A 480 -36.73 -20.22 8.59
CA ASN A 480 -38.05 -19.66 8.86
C ASN A 480 -38.02 -18.26 9.50
N HIS A 481 -36.83 -17.76 9.82
CA HIS A 481 -36.60 -16.55 10.60
C HIS A 481 -35.58 -15.63 9.91
N PRO A 482 -35.83 -15.20 8.66
CA PRO A 482 -34.87 -14.44 7.86
C PRO A 482 -34.38 -13.17 8.56
N TYR A 483 -35.28 -12.40 9.17
CA TYR A 483 -34.92 -11.17 9.88
C TYR A 483 -33.96 -11.46 11.04
N GLU A 484 -34.31 -12.42 11.90
CA GLU A 484 -33.55 -12.75 13.09
C GLU A 484 -32.15 -13.28 12.75
N VAL A 485 -32.04 -14.09 11.70
CA VAL A 485 -30.75 -14.64 11.26
C VAL A 485 -29.80 -13.55 10.77
N ILE A 486 -30.28 -12.63 9.91
CA ILE A 486 -29.47 -11.51 9.42
C ILE A 486 -29.03 -10.62 10.58
N LEU A 487 -29.98 -10.14 11.39
CA LEU A 487 -29.69 -9.19 12.45
C LEU A 487 -28.74 -9.78 13.50
N TRP A 488 -28.99 -11.03 13.93
CA TRP A 488 -28.13 -11.69 14.92
C TRP A 488 -26.71 -11.86 14.40
N SER A 489 -26.55 -12.31 13.15
CA SER A 489 -25.22 -12.54 12.55
C SER A 489 -24.41 -11.26 12.46
N LEU A 490 -25.02 -10.16 11.99
CA LEU A 490 -24.37 -8.86 11.92
C LEU A 490 -24.00 -8.31 13.30
N GLN A 491 -24.89 -8.47 14.29
CA GLN A 491 -24.62 -8.08 15.68
C GLN A 491 -23.45 -8.87 16.27
N SER A 492 -23.37 -10.18 16.02
CA SER A 492 -22.23 -10.99 16.45
C SER A 492 -20.92 -10.54 15.80
N GLY A 493 -20.94 -10.21 14.50
CA GLY A 493 -19.78 -9.60 13.83
C GLY A 493 -19.39 -8.25 14.44
N ALA A 494 -20.37 -7.45 14.86
CA ALA A 494 -20.14 -6.16 15.49
C ALA A 494 -19.52 -6.27 16.89
N GLU A 495 -19.83 -7.33 17.65
CA GLU A 495 -19.15 -7.60 18.92
C GLU A 495 -17.64 -7.83 18.75
N ARG A 496 -17.22 -8.28 17.56
CA ARG A 496 -15.81 -8.53 17.21
C ARG A 496 -15.12 -7.30 16.63
N LEU A 497 -15.75 -6.60 15.69
CA LEU A 497 -15.15 -5.44 15.00
C LEU A 497 -15.44 -4.08 15.65
N GLY A 498 -16.37 -4.01 16.59
CA GLY A 498 -16.81 -2.77 17.22
C GLY A 498 -17.25 -1.73 16.18
N ASP A 499 -16.70 -0.53 16.29
CA ASP A 499 -17.03 0.60 15.43
C ASP A 499 -16.68 0.37 13.96
N LYS A 500 -15.85 -0.63 13.60
CA LYS A 500 -15.54 -0.95 12.19
C LYS A 500 -16.64 -1.75 11.48
N SER A 501 -17.67 -2.20 12.21
CA SER A 501 -18.81 -2.95 11.65
C SER A 501 -19.66 -2.17 10.64
N TYR A 502 -19.47 -0.84 10.52
CA TYR A 502 -20.06 -0.06 9.43
C TYR A 502 -19.62 -0.56 8.04
N LYS A 503 -18.53 -1.34 7.94
CA LYS A 503 -18.06 -1.94 6.69
C LYS A 503 -18.89 -3.13 6.20
N PHE A 504 -19.81 -3.66 7.01
CA PHE A 504 -20.61 -4.82 6.60
C PHE A 504 -21.59 -4.45 5.48
N ARG A 505 -21.68 -5.34 4.48
CA ARG A 505 -22.67 -5.33 3.40
C ARG A 505 -23.06 -6.78 3.11
N PRO A 506 -24.04 -7.36 3.82
CA PRO A 506 -24.31 -8.78 3.69
C PRO A 506 -24.87 -9.15 2.31
N TRP A 507 -24.52 -10.35 1.87
CA TRP A 507 -25.30 -11.08 0.88
C TRP A 507 -26.51 -11.73 1.55
N ILE A 508 -27.69 -11.50 0.99
CA ILE A 508 -28.97 -12.05 1.44
C ILE A 508 -29.57 -12.97 0.38
N GLN A 509 -30.40 -13.94 0.79
CA GLN A 509 -30.95 -14.93 -0.14
C GLN A 509 -32.30 -14.51 -0.74
N ASP A 510 -32.49 -14.73 -2.04
CA ASP A 510 -33.80 -14.69 -2.71
C ASP A 510 -34.08 -16.00 -3.44
N PHE A 511 -33.89 -17.11 -2.72
CA PHE A 511 -34.12 -18.46 -3.22
C PHE A 511 -34.58 -19.36 -2.07
N SER A 512 -35.32 -20.42 -2.41
CA SER A 512 -35.72 -21.47 -1.48
C SER A 512 -34.76 -22.65 -1.56
N TYR A 513 -34.17 -23.04 -0.43
CA TYR A 513 -33.31 -24.21 -0.33
C TYR A 513 -33.44 -24.87 1.05
N GLY A 514 -33.28 -26.19 1.08
CA GLY A 514 -33.25 -26.97 2.34
C GLY A 514 -34.60 -27.03 3.07
N GLU A 515 -34.53 -27.29 4.37
CA GLU A 515 -35.69 -27.29 5.25
C GLU A 515 -36.11 -25.86 5.61
N GLY A 516 -37.40 -25.54 5.52
CA GLY A 516 -37.94 -24.24 5.92
C GLY A 516 -39.09 -23.74 5.05
N ILE A 517 -39.31 -22.43 5.07
CA ILE A 517 -40.30 -21.71 4.25
C ILE A 517 -39.81 -21.49 2.82
N GLU A 518 -40.77 -21.28 1.92
CA GLU A 518 -40.51 -20.77 0.58
C GLU A 518 -40.25 -19.26 0.65
N TYR A 519 -39.24 -18.78 -0.08
CA TYR A 519 -38.86 -17.38 -0.09
C TYR A 519 -39.62 -16.63 -1.19
N GLY A 520 -40.19 -15.49 -0.83
CA GLY A 520 -40.67 -14.48 -1.76
C GLY A 520 -40.42 -13.08 -1.21
N ALA A 521 -41.19 -12.10 -1.71
CA ALA A 521 -40.95 -10.70 -1.40
C ALA A 521 -40.95 -10.36 0.10
N ALA A 522 -41.79 -11.02 0.91
CA ALA A 522 -41.85 -10.75 2.35
C ALA A 522 -40.59 -11.20 3.08
N GLU A 523 -40.05 -12.36 2.72
CA GLU A 523 -38.85 -12.94 3.33
C GLU A 523 -37.59 -12.20 2.89
N VAL A 524 -37.52 -11.74 1.63
CA VAL A 524 -36.43 -10.87 1.13
C VAL A 524 -36.48 -9.52 1.84
N TYR A 525 -37.66 -8.89 1.93
CA TYR A 525 -37.84 -7.64 2.64
C TYR A 525 -37.45 -7.74 4.11
N ALA A 526 -37.75 -8.86 4.78
CA ALA A 526 -37.35 -9.08 6.16
C ALA A 526 -35.81 -9.07 6.35
N GLN A 527 -35.05 -9.60 5.39
CA GLN A 527 -33.58 -9.57 5.41
C GLN A 527 -33.04 -8.16 5.14
N ILE A 528 -33.65 -7.43 4.20
CA ILE A 528 -33.33 -6.01 3.93
C ILE A 528 -33.53 -5.18 5.20
N GLN A 529 -34.71 -5.30 5.83
CA GLN A 529 -35.03 -4.57 7.04
C GLN A 529 -34.03 -4.87 8.17
N ALA A 530 -33.64 -6.13 8.37
CA ALA A 530 -32.64 -6.49 9.36
C ALA A 530 -31.27 -5.85 9.09
N THR A 531 -30.88 -5.72 7.81
CA THR A 531 -29.64 -5.08 7.39
C THR A 531 -29.67 -3.57 7.63
N GLU A 532 -30.82 -2.93 7.37
CA GLU A 532 -31.04 -1.50 7.63
C GLU A 532 -31.13 -1.18 9.14
N ASP A 533 -31.86 -1.99 9.90
CA ASP A 533 -32.01 -1.86 11.36
C ASP A 533 -30.66 -2.03 12.08
N PHE A 534 -29.75 -2.84 11.51
CA PHE A 534 -28.37 -2.94 11.98
C PHE A 534 -27.54 -1.69 11.65
N GLY A 535 -27.81 -1.02 10.53
CA GLY A 535 -27.04 0.12 10.03
C GLY A 535 -25.85 -0.28 9.16
N ALA A 536 -25.95 -1.39 8.41
CA ALA A 536 -24.94 -1.82 7.45
C ALA A 536 -24.74 -0.79 6.32
N SER A 537 -23.63 -0.91 5.58
CA SER A 537 -23.31 -0.07 4.42
C SER A 537 -24.15 -0.36 3.17
N GLY A 538 -25.13 -1.27 3.27
CA GLY A 538 -25.94 -1.74 2.15
C GLY A 538 -26.31 -3.21 2.27
N TRP A 539 -26.87 -3.76 1.20
CA TRP A 539 -27.18 -5.18 1.05
C TRP A 539 -26.99 -5.62 -0.40
N MET A 540 -26.80 -6.92 -0.61
CA MET A 540 -26.65 -7.53 -1.93
C MET A 540 -27.49 -8.79 -2.02
N VAL A 541 -28.27 -8.94 -3.11
CA VAL A 541 -29.22 -10.05 -3.23
C VAL A 541 -28.65 -11.15 -4.12
N TRP A 542 -28.49 -12.32 -3.52
CA TRP A 542 -28.06 -13.51 -4.23
C TRP A 542 -29.25 -14.33 -4.72
N ASN A 543 -29.30 -14.56 -6.03
CA ASN A 543 -30.07 -15.63 -6.64
C ASN A 543 -29.32 -16.15 -7.88
N ALA A 544 -28.90 -17.41 -7.87
CA ALA A 544 -28.17 -18.01 -8.99
C ALA A 544 -28.97 -18.04 -10.32
N ALA A 545 -30.30 -17.98 -10.25
CA ALA A 545 -31.15 -17.87 -11.44
C ALA A 545 -31.32 -16.43 -11.95
N ASN A 546 -30.81 -15.42 -11.21
CA ASN A 546 -31.04 -13.99 -11.41
C ASN A 546 -32.54 -13.61 -11.57
N VAL A 547 -33.43 -14.33 -10.87
CA VAL A 547 -34.86 -14.01 -10.78
C VAL A 547 -35.14 -13.40 -9.42
N TYR A 548 -35.56 -12.14 -9.38
CA TYR A 548 -35.69 -11.41 -8.12
C TYR A 548 -37.15 -11.14 -7.74
N SER A 549 -37.45 -11.25 -6.45
CA SER A 549 -38.71 -10.87 -5.81
C SER A 549 -38.82 -9.35 -5.74
N THR A 550 -38.97 -8.69 -6.89
CA THR A 550 -38.89 -7.21 -7.02
C THR A 550 -39.82 -6.42 -6.11
N GLU A 551 -40.94 -7.01 -5.67
CA GLU A 551 -41.85 -6.40 -4.71
C GLU A 551 -41.26 -6.22 -3.30
N ALA A 552 -40.12 -6.84 -3.01
CA ALA A 552 -39.36 -6.63 -1.78
C ALA A 552 -38.64 -5.29 -1.72
N PHE A 553 -38.35 -4.69 -2.88
CA PHE A 553 -37.58 -3.46 -2.97
C PHE A 553 -38.50 -2.24 -2.93
N ALA A 554 -38.09 -1.19 -2.21
CA ALA A 554 -38.84 0.06 -2.21
C ALA A 554 -38.92 0.65 -3.63
N LYS A 555 -40.07 1.25 -3.97
CA LYS A 555 -40.25 1.94 -5.24
C LYS A 555 -39.75 3.37 -5.14
N GLU A 556 -39.10 3.85 -6.19
CA GLU A 556 -38.70 5.26 -6.33
C GLU A 556 -39.82 6.17 -6.85
#